data_AF-A0A318I3V1-F1
#
_entry.id   AF-A0A318I3V1-F1
#
_cell.length_a   1.000
_cell.length_b   1.000
_cell.length_c   1.000
_cell.angle_alpha   90.00
_cell.angle_beta   90.00
_cell.angle_gamma   90.00
#
_symmetry.space_group_name_H-M   'P 1'
#
loop_
_entity.id
_entity.type
_entity.pdbx_description
1 polymer ?
#
loop_
_entity_poly.entity_id
_entity_poly.type
_entity_poly.pdbx_seq_one_letter_code
_entity_poly.pdbx_strand_id
1 'polypeptide(L)'
;MTSTTDVVRRSSFWDTYRRNGFFFREVAMLTILIGFGMHLYRVIFGDDLTLQYAVTPTSDMLLMIPMTYAAIAGILSYRRMVFANRVHKIALTASLVYITASVPLHLYVAIVLQDVSFYVHMAGYWFSWMLICLVYPAFLYMLWRLQYRN
;
A
#
# COMPACT_ATOMS: atom_id res chain seq x y z
N MET A 1 -38.44 29.00 -28.81
CA MET A 1 -37.76 29.03 -27.50
C MET A 1 -37.38 27.61 -27.12
N THR A 2 -36.18 27.19 -27.49
CA THR A 2 -35.62 25.88 -27.17
C THR A 2 -34.87 26.02 -25.85
N SER A 3 -35.46 25.50 -24.77
CA SER A 3 -34.83 25.44 -23.45
C SER A 3 -33.76 24.34 -23.49
N THR A 4 -32.52 24.71 -23.76
CA THR A 4 -31.35 23.88 -23.49
C THR A 4 -31.04 23.97 -22.00
N THR A 5 -31.76 23.21 -21.17
CA THR A 5 -31.24 22.87 -19.84
C THR A 5 -30.13 21.86 -20.04
N ASP A 6 -28.95 22.37 -20.41
CA ASP A 6 -27.69 21.68 -20.19
C ASP A 6 -27.57 21.45 -18.69
N VAL A 7 -28.03 20.28 -18.25
CA VAL A 7 -27.71 19.76 -16.93
C VAL A 7 -26.24 19.40 -16.99
N VAL A 8 -25.38 20.40 -16.78
CA VAL A 8 -24.00 20.18 -16.36
C VAL A 8 -24.11 19.41 -15.05
N ARG A 9 -24.12 18.07 -15.12
CA ARG A 9 -23.82 17.24 -13.96
C ARG A 9 -22.41 17.64 -13.55
N ARG A 10 -22.30 18.61 -12.64
CA ARG A 10 -21.06 18.91 -11.93
C ARG A 10 -20.67 17.60 -11.28
N SER A 11 -19.75 16.86 -11.89
CA SER A 11 -19.12 15.73 -11.25
C SER A 11 -18.50 16.28 -9.98
N SER A 12 -19.08 15.95 -8.83
CA SER A 12 -18.53 16.41 -7.56
C SER A 12 -17.13 15.84 -7.42
N PHE A 13 -16.23 16.56 -6.75
CA PHE A 13 -14.90 16.03 -6.39
C PHE A 13 -15.04 14.65 -5.71
N TRP A 14 -16.12 14.47 -4.94
CA TRP A 14 -16.46 13.20 -4.31
C TRP A 14 -16.74 12.07 -5.31
N ASP A 15 -17.41 12.37 -6.42
CA ASP A 15 -17.69 11.38 -7.46
C ASP A 15 -16.42 10.95 -8.19
N THR A 16 -15.49 11.88 -8.42
CA THR A 16 -14.18 11.60 -9.02
C THR A 16 -13.33 10.76 -8.08
N TYR A 17 -13.27 11.14 -6.80
CA TYR A 17 -12.56 10.40 -5.76
C TYR A 17 -13.08 8.97 -5.61
N ARG A 18 -14.40 8.78 -5.60
CA ARG A 18 -15.04 7.45 -5.52
C ARG A 18 -14.89 6.62 -6.80
N ARG A 19 -14.80 7.27 -7.97
CA ARG A 19 -14.53 6.62 -9.27
C ARG A 19 -13.09 6.11 -9.38
N ASN A 20 -12.13 6.85 -8.85
CA ASN A 20 -10.73 6.43 -8.76
C ASN A 20 -10.45 5.47 -7.59
N GLY A 21 -11.48 4.84 -7.02
CA GLY A 21 -11.33 3.89 -5.93
C GLY A 21 -10.64 4.48 -4.70
N PHE A 22 -10.93 5.74 -4.36
CA PHE A 22 -10.34 6.44 -3.22
C PHE A 22 -8.80 6.55 -3.32
N PHE A 23 -8.24 6.69 -4.52
CA PHE A 23 -6.79 6.72 -4.75
C PHE A 23 -6.01 5.54 -4.13
N PHE A 24 -6.68 4.38 -3.96
CA PHE A 24 -6.06 3.20 -3.39
C PHE A 24 -4.79 2.81 -4.13
N ARG A 25 -4.83 2.82 -5.48
CA ARG A 25 -3.70 2.44 -6.31
C ARG A 25 -2.47 3.27 -5.98
N GLU A 26 -2.60 4.59 -6.00
CA GLU A 26 -1.50 5.53 -5.81
C GLU A 26 -0.93 5.41 -4.40
N VAL A 27 -1.79 5.34 -3.39
CA VAL A 27 -1.35 5.27 -1.99
C VAL A 27 -0.75 3.90 -1.67
N ALA A 28 -1.31 2.80 -2.18
CA ALA A 28 -0.72 1.47 -2.02
C ALA A 28 0.65 1.37 -2.70
N MET A 29 0.79 1.91 -3.92
CA MET A 29 2.08 1.96 -4.61
C MET A 29 3.10 2.78 -3.82
N LEU A 30 2.72 3.94 -3.28
CA LEU A 30 3.58 4.77 -2.43
C LEU A 30 4.03 4.00 -1.18
N THR A 31 3.11 3.35 -0.46
CA THR A 31 3.44 2.54 0.72
C THR A 31 4.44 1.44 0.37
N ILE A 32 4.22 0.72 -0.73
CA ILE A 32 5.13 -0.35 -1.18
C ILE A 32 6.50 0.22 -1.58
N LEU A 33 6.55 1.39 -2.22
CA LEU A 33 7.81 2.03 -2.59
C LEU A 33 8.62 2.50 -1.37
N ILE A 34 7.96 3.05 -0.35
CA ILE A 34 8.62 3.39 0.91
C ILE A 34 9.17 2.12 1.57
N GLY A 35 8.36 1.06 1.66
CA GLY A 35 8.79 -0.25 2.14
C GLY A 35 10.00 -0.78 1.36
N PHE A 36 9.95 -0.72 0.03
CA PHE A 36 11.05 -1.11 -0.85
C PHE A 36 12.33 -0.35 -0.51
N GLY A 37 12.24 0.97 -0.34
CA GLY A 37 13.39 1.81 0.04
C GLY A 37 14.01 1.39 1.37
N MET A 38 13.19 1.12 2.40
CA MET A 38 13.68 0.69 3.71
C MET A 38 14.31 -0.71 3.65
N HIS A 39 13.70 -1.65 2.93
CA HIS A 39 14.29 -2.98 2.75
C HIS A 39 15.59 -2.92 1.93
N LEU A 40 15.65 -2.06 0.91
CA LEU A 40 16.87 -1.85 0.12
C LEU A 40 17.97 -1.24 0.98
N TYR A 41 17.64 -0.25 1.81
CA TYR A 41 18.57 0.34 2.78
C TYR A 41 19.12 -0.75 3.70
N ARG A 42 18.26 -1.62 4.24
CA ARG A 42 18.66 -2.77 5.03
C ARG A 42 19.62 -3.70 4.31
N VAL A 43 19.32 -4.05 3.07
CA VAL A 43 20.17 -4.95 2.27
C VAL A 43 21.56 -4.37 2.01
N ILE A 44 21.68 -3.04 1.86
CA ILE A 44 22.94 -2.37 1.54
C ILE A 44 23.75 -2.05 2.80
N PHE A 45 23.10 -1.55 3.85
CA PHE A 45 23.76 -0.98 5.03
C PHE A 45 23.70 -1.86 6.27
N GLY A 46 22.93 -2.95 6.24
CA GLY A 46 22.78 -3.87 7.36
C GLY A 46 21.75 -3.41 8.41
N ASP A 47 21.57 -4.26 9.42
CA ASP A 47 20.48 -4.12 10.40
C ASP A 47 20.69 -2.92 11.35
N ASP A 48 21.91 -2.70 11.84
CA ASP A 48 22.21 -1.65 12.82
C ASP A 48 21.93 -0.24 12.26
N LEU A 49 22.46 0.07 11.07
CA LEU A 49 22.22 1.35 10.41
C LEU A 49 20.75 1.52 10.01
N THR A 50 20.07 0.42 9.67
CA THR A 50 18.64 0.46 9.35
C THR A 50 17.81 0.85 10.55
N LEU A 51 18.03 0.23 11.70
CA LEU A 51 17.30 0.55 12.93
C LEU A 51 17.63 1.95 13.44
N GLN A 52 18.84 2.45 13.14
CA GLN A 52 19.24 3.80 13.53
C GLN A 52 18.63 4.89 12.65
N TYR A 53 18.53 4.69 11.33
CA TYR A 53 18.21 5.78 10.39
C TYR A 53 16.98 5.55 9.51
N ALA A 54 16.61 4.31 9.19
CA ALA A 54 15.56 4.01 8.20
C ALA A 54 14.28 3.47 8.85
N VAL A 55 14.40 2.51 9.77
CA VAL A 55 13.31 1.86 10.49
C VAL A 55 13.39 2.29 11.96
N THR A 56 12.85 3.46 12.22
CA THR A 56 12.74 4.09 13.54
C THR A 56 11.27 4.10 13.96
N PRO A 57 10.94 4.27 15.25
CA PRO A 57 9.54 4.39 15.68
C PRO A 57 8.77 5.49 14.93
N THR A 58 9.45 6.61 14.63
CA THR A 58 8.85 7.71 13.88
C THR A 58 8.60 7.34 12.42
N SER A 59 9.57 6.72 11.73
CA SER A 59 9.37 6.33 10.33
C SER A 59 8.34 5.21 10.19
N ASP A 60 8.26 4.30 11.17
CA ASP A 60 7.23 3.27 11.24
C ASP A 60 5.81 3.87 11.35
N MET A 61 5.62 4.82 12.27
CA MET A 61 4.36 5.56 12.39
C MET A 61 4.01 6.33 11.12
N LEU A 62 4.99 6.97 10.47
CA LEU A 62 4.77 7.69 9.22
C LEU A 62 4.37 6.75 8.07
N LEU A 63 4.94 5.55 8.00
CA LEU A 63 4.54 4.53 7.02
C LEU A 63 3.13 3.99 7.29
N MET A 64 2.75 3.87 8.57
CA MET A 64 1.46 3.32 8.97
C MET A 64 0.28 4.17 8.46
N ILE A 65 0.44 5.49 8.32
CA ILE A 65 -0.62 6.40 7.82
C ILE A 65 -1.08 6.01 6.40
N PRO A 66 -0.22 6.05 5.36
CA PRO A 66 -0.62 5.67 4.01
C PRO A 66 -0.99 4.17 3.92
N MET A 67 -0.34 3.30 4.71
CA MET A 67 -0.67 1.87 4.74
C MET A 67 -2.12 1.63 5.22
N THR A 68 -2.52 2.27 6.30
CA THR A 68 -3.87 2.17 6.87
C THR A 68 -4.91 2.72 5.91
N TYR A 69 -4.61 3.86 5.28
CA TYR A 69 -5.48 4.42 4.25
C TYR A 69 -5.63 3.45 3.07
N ALA A 70 -4.54 2.88 2.57
CA ALA A 70 -4.57 1.90 1.48
C ALA A 70 -5.37 0.65 1.86
N ALA A 71 -5.26 0.15 3.09
CA ALA A 71 -6.06 -0.98 3.56
C ALA A 71 -7.58 -0.67 3.46
N ILE A 72 -8.00 0.46 4.05
CA ILE A 72 -9.41 0.87 4.06
C ILE A 72 -9.91 1.16 2.64
N ALA A 73 -9.20 1.98 1.88
CA ALA A 73 -9.54 2.35 0.52
C ALA A 73 -9.60 1.12 -0.40
N GLY A 74 -8.68 0.17 -0.23
CA GLY A 74 -8.64 -1.08 -0.96
C GLY A 74 -9.84 -1.97 -0.67
N ILE A 75 -10.21 -2.15 0.60
CA ILE A 75 -11.40 -2.92 1.00
C ILE A 75 -12.68 -2.28 0.43
N LEU A 76 -12.83 -0.95 0.57
CA LEU A 76 -14.01 -0.23 0.09
C LEU A 76 -14.13 -0.23 -1.44
N SER A 77 -13.01 -0.17 -2.15
CA SER A 77 -12.98 -0.14 -3.62
C SER A 77 -12.90 -1.52 -4.26
N TYR A 78 -12.68 -2.60 -3.49
CA TYR A 78 -12.44 -3.95 -4.02
C TYR A 78 -13.53 -4.44 -4.99
N ARG A 79 -14.81 -4.21 -4.66
CA ARG A 79 -15.95 -4.60 -5.53
C ARG A 79 -16.00 -3.83 -6.86
N ARG A 80 -15.26 -2.73 -6.99
CA ARG A 80 -15.19 -1.88 -8.18
C ARG A 80 -13.93 -2.12 -9.00
N MET A 81 -12.96 -2.88 -8.49
CA MET A 81 -11.74 -3.19 -9.20
C MET A 81 -12.03 -4.11 -10.38
N VAL A 82 -11.45 -3.77 -11.53
CA VAL A 82 -11.53 -4.56 -12.76
C VAL A 82 -10.21 -5.29 -12.96
N PHE A 83 -10.30 -6.62 -13.05
CA PHE A 83 -9.14 -7.49 -13.16
C PHE A 83 -8.98 -8.01 -14.58
N ALA A 84 -7.77 -7.87 -15.14
CA ALA A 84 -7.44 -8.34 -16.48
C ALA A 84 -7.49 -9.87 -16.62
N ASN A 85 -7.09 -10.61 -15.58
CA ASN A 85 -7.10 -12.07 -15.57
C ASN A 85 -7.15 -12.61 -14.12
N ARG A 86 -7.24 -13.93 -13.95
CA ARG A 86 -7.28 -14.57 -12.61
C ARG A 86 -6.01 -14.32 -11.80
N VAL A 87 -4.84 -14.33 -12.45
CA VAL A 87 -3.55 -14.09 -11.78
C VAL A 87 -3.48 -12.67 -11.20
N HIS A 88 -3.91 -11.67 -11.97
CA HIS A 88 -4.00 -10.28 -11.55
C HIS A 88 -4.95 -10.12 -10.35
N LYS A 89 -6.10 -10.80 -10.38
CA LYS A 89 -7.02 -10.82 -9.23
C LYS A 89 -6.37 -11.42 -7.99
N ILE A 90 -5.69 -12.56 -8.10
CA ILE A 90 -5.02 -13.22 -6.98
C ILE A 90 -3.91 -12.31 -6.43
N ALA A 91 -3.06 -11.76 -7.29
CA ALA A 91 -1.96 -10.90 -6.88
C ALA A 91 -2.44 -9.61 -6.19
N LEU A 92 -3.49 -8.95 -6.71
CA LEU A 92 -4.06 -7.77 -6.05
C LEU A 92 -4.78 -8.11 -4.74
N THR A 93 -5.42 -9.27 -4.67
CA THR A 93 -6.03 -9.73 -3.41
C THR A 93 -4.93 -10.00 -2.38
N ALA A 94 -3.84 -10.67 -2.79
CA ALA A 94 -2.70 -10.93 -1.93
C ALA A 94 -2.03 -9.64 -1.47
N SER A 95 -1.89 -8.63 -2.34
CA SER A 95 -1.34 -7.32 -1.94
C SER A 95 -2.25 -6.59 -0.96
N LEU A 96 -3.57 -6.63 -1.18
CA LEU A 96 -4.53 -6.03 -0.26
C LEU A 96 -4.51 -6.71 1.11
N VAL A 97 -4.49 -8.05 1.13
CA VAL A 97 -4.36 -8.84 2.35
C VAL A 97 -3.05 -8.52 3.06
N TYR A 98 -1.94 -8.47 2.33
CA TYR A 98 -0.63 -8.10 2.86
C TYR A 98 -0.67 -6.73 3.55
N ILE A 99 -1.10 -5.69 2.83
CA ILE A 99 -1.21 -4.32 3.39
C ILE A 99 -2.13 -4.31 4.61
N THR A 100 -3.29 -4.96 4.52
CA THR A 100 -4.29 -4.99 5.61
C THR A 100 -3.77 -5.72 6.85
N ALA A 101 -3.07 -6.84 6.66
CA ALA A 101 -2.49 -7.63 7.75
C ALA A 101 -1.23 -6.98 8.33
N SER A 102 -0.52 -6.17 7.55
CA SER A 102 0.63 -5.39 8.03
C SER A 102 0.21 -4.28 8.99
N VAL A 103 -0.94 -3.63 8.78
CA VAL A 103 -1.43 -2.54 9.68
C VAL A 103 -1.46 -2.95 11.16
N PRO A 104 -2.12 -4.06 11.59
CA PRO A 104 -2.15 -4.44 12.99
C PRO A 104 -0.76 -4.83 13.52
N LEU A 105 0.12 -5.37 12.68
CA LEU A 105 1.51 -5.64 13.06
C LEU A 105 2.25 -4.33 13.36
N HIS A 106 2.15 -3.33 12.48
CA HIS A 106 2.72 -2.00 12.69
C HIS A 106 2.14 -1.31 13.90
N LEU A 107 0.83 -1.40 14.11
CA LEU A 107 0.17 -0.88 15.29
C LEU A 107 0.66 -1.55 16.58
N TYR A 108 0.84 -2.87 16.57
CA TYR A 108 1.33 -3.63 17.71
C TYR A 108 2.77 -3.24 18.07
N VAL A 109 3.64 -3.13 17.07
CA VAL A 109 5.02 -2.69 17.30
C VAL A 109 5.07 -1.23 17.78
N ALA A 110 4.31 -0.34 17.14
CA ALA A 110 4.31 1.08 17.43
C ALA A 110 3.60 1.48 18.72
N ILE A 111 2.68 0.67 19.27
CA ILE A 111 1.93 0.98 20.50
C ILE A 111 2.31 0.06 21.65
N VAL A 112 2.41 -1.25 21.42
CA VAL A 112 2.56 -2.25 22.50
C VAL A 112 4.03 -2.55 22.78
N LEU A 113 4.81 -2.90 21.76
CA LEU A 113 6.23 -3.24 21.95
C LEU A 113 7.12 -2.01 22.10
N GLN A 114 6.82 -0.92 21.39
CA GLN A 114 7.67 0.28 21.27
C GLN A 114 9.10 -0.05 20.79
N ASP A 115 9.29 -1.17 20.10
CA ASP A 115 10.60 -1.65 19.66
C ASP A 115 10.55 -2.20 18.23
N VAL A 116 11.11 -1.42 17.31
CA VAL A 116 11.19 -1.72 15.89
C VAL A 116 12.23 -2.79 15.54
N SER A 117 13.13 -3.16 16.47
CA SER A 117 14.06 -4.28 16.30
C SER A 117 13.31 -5.61 16.13
N PHE A 118 12.07 -5.69 16.64
CA PHE A 118 11.18 -6.83 16.47
C PHE A 118 11.04 -7.24 15.00
N TYR A 119 10.98 -6.28 14.06
CA TYR A 119 10.91 -6.59 12.63
C TYR A 119 12.13 -7.34 12.11
N VAL A 120 13.31 -6.92 12.55
CA VAL A 120 14.58 -7.49 12.12
C VAL A 120 14.76 -8.90 12.68
N HIS A 121 14.39 -9.10 13.95
CA HIS A 121 14.48 -10.40 14.61
C HIS A 121 13.43 -11.40 14.12
N MET A 122 12.19 -10.95 13.90
CA MET A 122 11.13 -11.79 13.36
C MET A 122 11.37 -12.12 11.88
N ALA A 123 11.79 -11.13 11.10
CA ALA A 123 12.02 -11.25 9.67
C ALA A 123 13.52 -11.10 9.37
N GLY A 124 14.22 -12.23 9.31
CA GLY A 124 15.63 -12.30 8.95
C GLY A 124 15.92 -11.69 7.56
N TYR A 125 17.20 -11.55 7.23
CA TYR A 125 17.66 -10.83 6.03
C TYR A 125 17.08 -11.35 4.70
N TRP A 126 16.79 -12.66 4.64
CA TRP A 126 16.18 -13.31 3.48
C TRP A 126 14.80 -12.71 3.12
N PHE A 127 14.06 -12.21 4.10
CA PHE A 127 12.74 -11.64 3.90
C PHE A 127 12.81 -10.34 3.08
N SER A 128 13.81 -9.49 3.36
CA SER A 128 14.07 -8.27 2.59
C SER A 128 14.38 -8.60 1.13
N TRP A 129 15.19 -9.62 0.87
CA TRP A 129 15.48 -10.09 -0.50
C TRP A 129 14.23 -10.58 -1.22
N MET A 130 13.39 -11.39 -0.55
CA MET A 130 12.13 -11.87 -1.10
C MET A 130 11.20 -10.69 -1.46
N LEU A 131 11.11 -9.69 -0.59
CA LEU A 131 10.27 -8.52 -0.82
C LEU A 131 10.75 -7.68 -2.01
N ILE A 132 12.04 -7.36 -2.06
CA ILE A 132 12.63 -6.52 -3.12
C ILE A 132 12.61 -7.22 -4.49
N CYS A 133 12.95 -8.51 -4.54
CA CYS A 133 13.10 -9.21 -5.82
C CYS A 133 11.79 -9.72 -6.39
N LEU A 134 10.83 -10.11 -5.54
CA LEU A 134 9.63 -10.81 -5.99
C LEU A 134 8.35 -10.06 -5.62
N VAL A 135 8.11 -9.83 -4.33
CA VAL A 135 6.79 -9.39 -3.85
C VAL A 135 6.47 -7.96 -4.27
N TYR A 136 7.38 -7.02 -4.03
CA TYR A 136 7.14 -5.61 -4.34
C TYR A 136 7.09 -5.34 -5.85
N PRO A 137 7.99 -5.85 -6.70
CA PRO A 137 7.85 -5.70 -8.15
C PRO A 137 6.54 -6.29 -8.68
N ALA A 138 6.15 -7.48 -8.19
CA ALA A 138 4.89 -8.10 -8.58
C ALA A 138 3.68 -7.25 -8.17
N PHE A 139 3.65 -6.75 -6.93
CA PHE A 139 2.55 -5.92 -6.46
C PHE A 139 2.49 -4.57 -7.18
N LEU A 140 3.62 -3.91 -7.38
CA LEU A 140 3.68 -2.64 -8.13
C LEU A 140 3.20 -2.81 -9.57
N TYR A 141 3.65 -3.86 -10.26
CA TYR A 141 3.21 -4.13 -11.62
C TYR A 141 1.70 -4.39 -11.70
N MET A 142 1.15 -5.15 -10.75
CA MET A 142 -0.29 -5.45 -10.73
C MET A 142 -1.13 -4.23 -10.34
N LEU A 143 -0.69 -3.44 -9.35
CA LEU A 143 -1.33 -2.17 -8.98
C LEU A 143 -1.32 -1.17 -10.15
N TRP A 144 -0.21 -1.08 -10.89
CA TRP A 144 -0.13 -0.23 -12.08
C TRP A 144 -1.20 -0.59 -13.13
N ARG A 145 -1.50 -1.88 -13.27
CA ARG A 145 -2.51 -2.40 -14.21
C ARG A 145 -3.94 -2.35 -13.65
N LEU A 146 -4.15 -1.89 -12.42
CA LEU A 146 -5.46 -1.80 -11.80
C LEU A 146 -6.30 -0.71 -12.46
N GLN A 147 -7.54 -1.08 -12.79
CA GLN A 147 -8.56 -0.19 -13.30
C GLN A 147 -9.82 -0.29 -12.43
N TYR A 148 -10.62 0.77 -12.42
CA TYR A 148 -11.88 0.81 -11.69
C TYR A 148 -13.06 0.85 -12.67
N ARG A 149 -14.16 0.22 -12.26
CA ARG A 149 -15.42 0.28 -12.99
C ARG A 149 -16.04 1.67 -12.81
N ASN A 150 -16.20 2.38 -13.91
CA ASN A 150 -16.87 3.68 -13.98
C ASN A 150 -18.35 3.60 -13.61
#